data_AF-A0A6M4A1N9-F1
#
_entry.id   AF-A0A6M4A1N9-F1
#
_cell.length_a   1.000
_cell.length_b   1.000
_cell.length_c   1.000
_cell.angle_alpha   90.00
_cell.angle_beta   90.00
_cell.angle_gamma   90.00
#
_symmetry.space_group_name_H-M   'P 1'
#
loop_
_entity.id
_entity.type
_entity.pdbx_description
1 polymer ?
#
loop_
_entity_poly.entity_id
_entity_poly.type
_entity_poly.pdbx_seq_one_letter_code
_entity_poly.pdbx_strand_id
1 'polypeptide(L)'
;MAPIEEVVNLSRLQFAATAMYHFLFVPLTLGLSWVLVIMESVYVMTGREIYRDMTKFWGKLFAINFAMGVTTGITLEFQFGTNWSYYSHYVGDIFGTPLAIEGMMAFFLESSFVGLMFFGWNRLSKPAHLGVTFLVALGSNLSALWILIANGWMNNPVGAEFNFETMRMELVSMTEVIFNPVAQVKFVHTVASGYVAASMFVLGVSSYYLLKARDTAFALRSFAIAAAFGLASTLSVIVLGDESGYTAGEVNKVKLASIEAEWETEPAPAAFTVIGLPNDKEERTDYAVKIPYMMGLIATRSTDTQVTGIKDLKAQNRERIIRGMAAYAALTRLKSGDKSPEARAAFNELKSDLGYGLLLKKYTATVIDATPEQITKASNDSIPKVLPLFLGFRLMVGLGVLFLFIFATSFYFLIRRRLAKKRWLLKLALFSIPLPWVAIETGWIVAEYGRQPWTISGVLPTHLSASTLQVNDLYFSLAGFMGFYTLLLVVELYLMFKYARLGPSSLHTGKYHFEQPGKQISSDSPGSLGSLGSLGSP
;
A
#
# COMPACT_ATOMS: atom_id res chain seq x y z
N MET A 1 8.68 13.10 -29.72
CA MET A 1 8.76 14.35 -28.93
C MET A 1 8.45 13.95 -27.50
N ALA A 2 9.24 14.35 -26.49
CA ALA A 2 8.87 14.06 -25.10
C ALA A 2 7.48 14.70 -24.83
N PRO A 3 6.57 14.04 -24.09
CA PRO A 3 5.33 14.67 -23.70
C PRO A 3 5.61 16.03 -23.03
N ILE A 4 4.76 17.01 -23.28
CA ILE A 4 4.84 18.33 -22.64
C ILE A 4 4.87 18.09 -21.12
N GLU A 5 5.76 18.78 -20.38
CA GLU A 5 5.94 18.56 -18.94
C GLU A 5 4.61 18.62 -18.16
N GLU A 6 3.71 19.50 -18.60
CA GLU A 6 2.34 19.59 -18.08
C GLU A 6 1.54 18.28 -18.26
N VAL A 7 1.61 17.65 -19.44
CA VAL A 7 0.95 16.36 -19.71
C VAL A 7 1.47 15.27 -18.77
N VAL A 8 2.80 15.20 -18.56
CA VAL A 8 3.39 14.23 -17.62
C VAL A 8 2.90 14.49 -16.20
N ASN A 9 2.93 15.74 -15.75
CA ASN A 9 2.54 16.10 -14.39
C ASN A 9 1.05 15.87 -14.13
N LEU A 10 0.18 16.19 -15.10
CA LEU A 10 -1.25 15.90 -15.00
C LEU A 10 -1.53 14.40 -15.01
N SER A 11 -0.87 13.62 -15.87
CA SER A 11 -1.01 12.15 -15.87
C SER A 11 -0.55 11.53 -14.54
N ARG A 12 0.53 12.04 -13.96
CA ARG A 12 0.99 11.63 -12.62
C ARG A 12 -0.01 11.99 -11.54
N LEU A 13 -0.54 13.21 -11.56
CA LEU A 13 -1.53 13.67 -10.58
C LEU A 13 -2.82 12.86 -10.68
N GLN A 14 -3.29 12.60 -11.89
CA GLN A 14 -4.48 11.80 -12.14
C GLN A 14 -4.31 10.36 -11.64
N PHE A 15 -3.18 9.70 -11.97
CA PHE A 15 -2.88 8.37 -11.48
C PHE A 15 -2.71 8.33 -9.96
N ALA A 16 -2.07 9.35 -9.38
CA ALA A 16 -1.92 9.47 -7.93
C ALA A 16 -3.30 9.59 -7.25
N ALA A 17 -4.16 10.48 -7.76
CA ALA A 17 -5.50 10.68 -7.20
C ALA A 17 -6.33 9.39 -7.26
N THR A 18 -6.40 8.74 -8.42
CA THR A 18 -7.18 7.50 -8.57
C THR A 18 -6.62 6.35 -7.76
N ALA A 19 -5.30 6.20 -7.66
CA ALA A 19 -4.65 5.18 -6.85
C ALA A 19 -4.92 5.38 -5.36
N MET A 20 -4.79 6.62 -4.86
CA MET A 20 -5.11 6.95 -3.46
C MET A 20 -6.59 6.70 -3.15
N TYR A 21 -7.52 7.12 -4.03
CA TYR A 21 -8.95 6.81 -3.84
C TYR A 21 -9.22 5.31 -3.79
N HIS A 22 -8.63 4.53 -4.69
CA HIS A 22 -8.79 3.09 -4.69
C HIS A 22 -8.28 2.46 -3.38
N PHE A 23 -7.12 2.92 -2.92
CA PHE A 23 -6.49 2.40 -1.71
C PHE A 23 -7.15 2.85 -0.40
N LEU A 24 -8.17 3.73 -0.45
CA LEU A 24 -9.08 3.92 0.67
C LEU A 24 -9.93 2.67 0.94
N PHE A 25 -10.27 1.90 -0.09
CA PHE A 25 -11.20 0.78 0.03
C PHE A 25 -10.49 -0.58 0.14
N VAL A 26 -9.37 -0.75 -0.57
CA VAL A 26 -8.60 -2.01 -0.60
C VAL A 26 -8.23 -2.57 0.78
N PRO A 27 -7.59 -1.81 1.69
CA PRO A 27 -7.10 -2.36 2.95
C PRO A 27 -8.25 -2.83 3.85
N LEU A 28 -9.41 -2.17 3.79
CA LEU A 28 -10.58 -2.60 4.55
C LEU A 28 -11.15 -3.92 4.01
N THR A 29 -11.21 -4.11 2.68
CA THR A 29 -11.59 -5.39 2.06
C THR A 29 -10.63 -6.51 2.45
N LEU A 30 -9.31 -6.28 2.32
CA LEU A 30 -8.27 -7.26 2.64
C LEU A 30 -8.36 -7.76 4.08
N GLY A 31 -8.56 -6.85 5.04
CA GLY A 31 -8.62 -7.23 6.44
C GLY A 31 -9.98 -7.73 6.89
N LEU A 32 -11.09 -7.14 6.42
CA LEU A 32 -12.43 -7.60 6.83
C LEU A 32 -12.73 -9.00 6.32
N SER A 33 -12.25 -9.40 5.14
CA SER A 33 -12.44 -10.76 4.62
C SER A 33 -11.92 -11.81 5.61
N TRP A 34 -10.71 -11.63 6.17
CA TRP A 34 -10.18 -12.52 7.21
C TRP A 34 -10.88 -12.40 8.55
N VAL A 35 -11.32 -11.19 8.95
CA VAL A 35 -12.15 -11.04 10.15
C VAL A 35 -13.46 -11.83 10.01
N LEU A 36 -14.08 -11.83 8.83
CA LEU A 36 -15.28 -12.62 8.53
C LEU A 36 -14.98 -14.12 8.58
N VAL A 37 -13.87 -14.58 8.00
CA VAL A 37 -13.42 -15.97 8.12
C VAL A 37 -13.29 -16.37 9.59
N ILE A 38 -12.66 -15.55 10.44
CA ILE A 38 -12.49 -15.84 11.87
C ILE A 38 -13.86 -15.91 12.57
N MET A 39 -14.73 -14.93 12.34
CA MET A 39 -16.06 -14.90 12.96
C MET A 39 -16.91 -16.11 12.55
N GLU A 40 -16.89 -16.45 11.26
CA GLU A 40 -17.66 -17.57 10.74
C GLU A 40 -17.08 -18.92 11.20
N SER A 41 -15.75 -19.05 11.27
CA SER A 41 -15.09 -20.25 11.81
C SER A 41 -15.56 -20.53 13.23
N VAL A 42 -15.60 -19.49 14.09
CA VAL A 42 -16.11 -19.63 15.45
C VAL A 42 -17.60 -20.00 15.46
N TYR A 43 -18.41 -19.45 14.56
CA TYR A 43 -19.81 -19.87 14.40
C TYR A 43 -19.95 -21.35 14.02
N VAL A 44 -19.17 -21.84 13.05
CA VAL A 44 -19.21 -23.25 12.62
C VAL A 44 -18.78 -24.17 13.76
N MET A 45 -17.72 -23.79 14.49
CA MET A 45 -17.16 -24.59 15.58
C MET A 45 -18.07 -24.62 16.81
N THR A 46 -18.65 -23.49 17.21
CA THR A 46 -19.39 -23.40 18.49
C THR A 46 -20.91 -23.43 18.33
N GLY A 47 -21.44 -23.27 17.11
CA GLY A 47 -22.87 -23.18 16.83
C GLY A 47 -23.59 -21.95 17.41
N ARG A 48 -22.85 -20.99 17.98
CA ARG A 48 -23.44 -19.84 18.68
C ARG A 48 -23.89 -18.78 17.68
N GLU A 49 -25.18 -18.51 17.63
CA GLU A 49 -25.79 -17.62 16.60
C GLU A 49 -25.23 -16.20 16.59
N ILE A 50 -24.74 -15.68 17.73
CA ILE A 50 -24.15 -14.35 17.79
C ILE A 50 -22.98 -14.18 16.81
N TYR A 51 -22.19 -15.23 16.55
CA TYR A 51 -21.08 -15.16 15.58
C TYR A 51 -21.56 -15.19 14.13
N ARG A 52 -22.70 -15.84 13.85
CA ARG A 52 -23.39 -15.72 12.55
C ARG A 52 -23.88 -14.29 12.34
N ASP A 53 -24.48 -13.69 13.36
CA ASP A 53 -24.95 -12.30 13.29
C ASP A 53 -23.77 -11.32 13.13
N MET A 54 -22.66 -11.56 13.85
CA MET A 54 -21.42 -10.79 13.66
C MET A 54 -20.93 -10.88 12.20
N THR A 55 -20.81 -12.10 11.66
CA THR A 55 -20.39 -12.32 10.27
C THR A 55 -21.30 -11.58 9.29
N LYS A 56 -22.63 -11.63 9.48
CA LYS A 56 -23.58 -10.93 8.61
C LYS A 56 -23.51 -9.41 8.73
N PHE A 57 -23.36 -8.88 9.96
CA PHE A 57 -23.27 -7.43 10.18
C PHE A 57 -21.99 -6.85 9.58
N TRP A 58 -20.83 -7.43 9.92
CA TRP A 58 -19.55 -6.98 9.38
C TRP A 58 -19.47 -7.24 7.88
N GLY A 59 -20.09 -8.32 7.40
CA GLY A 59 -20.24 -8.62 5.97
C GLY A 59 -21.01 -7.53 5.22
N LYS A 60 -22.02 -6.91 5.85
CA LYS A 60 -22.74 -5.78 5.25
C LYS A 60 -21.83 -4.57 5.04
N LEU A 61 -20.99 -4.23 6.02
CA LEU A 61 -20.03 -3.12 5.89
C LEU A 61 -18.93 -3.47 4.88
N PHE A 62 -18.47 -4.73 4.87
CA PHE A 62 -17.58 -5.24 3.83
C PHE A 62 -18.19 -5.06 2.44
N ALA A 63 -19.48 -5.38 2.22
CA ALA A 63 -20.13 -5.25 0.92
C ALA A 63 -20.15 -3.81 0.40
N ILE A 64 -20.44 -2.85 1.29
CA ILE A 64 -20.46 -1.41 0.96
C ILE A 64 -19.08 -0.98 0.48
N ASN A 65 -18.03 -1.31 1.23
CA ASN A 65 -16.66 -0.99 0.89
C ASN A 65 -16.16 -1.75 -0.36
N PHE A 66 -16.53 -3.03 -0.50
CA PHE A 66 -16.11 -3.89 -1.60
C PHE A 66 -16.60 -3.36 -2.95
N ALA A 67 -17.86 -2.93 -3.04
CA ALA A 67 -18.42 -2.35 -4.26
C ALA A 67 -17.62 -1.12 -4.72
N MET A 68 -17.14 -0.31 -3.78
CA MET A 68 -16.29 0.85 -4.04
C MET A 68 -14.88 0.47 -4.51
N GLY A 69 -14.29 -0.56 -3.89
CA GLY A 69 -13.02 -1.12 -4.32
C GLY A 69 -13.06 -1.62 -5.76
N VAL A 70 -14.09 -2.39 -6.14
CA VAL A 70 -14.25 -2.88 -7.52
C VAL A 70 -14.41 -1.73 -8.52
N THR A 71 -15.25 -0.75 -8.20
CA THR A 71 -15.51 0.39 -9.11
C THR A 71 -14.25 1.21 -9.39
N THR A 72 -13.45 1.47 -8.36
CA THR A 72 -12.20 2.24 -8.48
C THR A 72 -11.07 1.41 -9.11
N GLY A 73 -11.02 0.10 -8.86
CA GLY A 73 -10.02 -0.81 -9.43
C GLY A 73 -10.12 -0.92 -10.96
N ILE A 74 -11.33 -1.00 -11.51
CA ILE A 74 -11.57 -1.02 -12.96
C ILE A 74 -10.95 0.21 -13.63
N THR A 75 -11.06 1.37 -12.99
CA THR A 75 -10.51 2.61 -13.57
C THR A 75 -8.98 2.58 -13.60
N LEU A 76 -8.34 2.08 -12.55
CA LEU A 76 -6.88 1.96 -12.49
C LEU A 76 -6.32 1.03 -13.55
N GLU A 77 -6.98 -0.11 -13.78
CA GLU A 77 -6.57 -1.06 -14.81
C GLU A 77 -6.51 -0.39 -16.20
N PHE A 78 -7.56 0.36 -16.55
CA PHE A 78 -7.61 1.07 -17.83
C PHE A 78 -6.63 2.26 -17.91
N GLN A 79 -6.27 2.90 -16.79
CA GLN A 79 -5.35 4.03 -16.79
C GLN A 79 -3.95 3.68 -17.27
N PHE A 80 -3.48 2.44 -17.07
CA PHE A 80 -2.22 1.98 -17.66
C PHE A 80 -2.24 2.08 -19.19
N GLY A 81 -3.39 1.82 -19.82
CA GLY A 81 -3.55 1.92 -21.27
C GLY A 81 -3.77 3.35 -21.77
N THR A 82 -4.60 4.15 -21.08
CA THR A 82 -4.96 5.49 -21.57
C THR A 82 -3.85 6.52 -21.39
N ASN A 83 -3.27 6.59 -20.19
CA ASN A 83 -2.38 7.68 -19.79
C ASN A 83 -0.90 7.32 -19.89
N TRP A 84 -0.61 6.02 -19.98
CA TRP A 84 0.74 5.46 -19.90
C TRP A 84 1.03 4.53 -21.08
N SER A 85 0.73 4.97 -22.31
CA SER A 85 0.84 4.11 -23.50
C SER A 85 2.26 3.68 -23.83
N TYR A 86 3.26 4.57 -23.69
CA TYR A 86 4.66 4.20 -23.92
C TYR A 86 5.15 3.23 -22.86
N TYR A 87 4.75 3.41 -21.60
CA TYR A 87 4.98 2.43 -20.54
C TYR A 87 4.39 1.05 -20.90
N SER A 88 3.12 1.01 -21.29
CA SER A 88 2.42 -0.24 -21.65
C SER A 88 3.08 -0.94 -22.85
N HIS A 89 3.58 -0.20 -23.83
CA HIS A 89 4.39 -0.76 -24.92
C HIS A 89 5.75 -1.27 -24.43
N TYR A 90 6.46 -0.47 -23.63
CA TYR A 90 7.86 -0.70 -23.27
C TYR A 90 8.05 -1.87 -22.30
N VAL A 91 7.08 -2.14 -21.42
CA VAL A 91 7.18 -3.23 -20.42
C VAL A 91 5.99 -4.18 -20.41
N GLY A 92 5.07 -4.08 -21.37
CA GLY A 92 3.82 -4.86 -21.36
C GLY A 92 4.01 -6.38 -21.32
N ASP A 93 5.10 -6.89 -21.89
CA ASP A 93 5.43 -8.33 -21.90
C ASP A 93 5.65 -8.88 -20.47
N ILE A 94 6.25 -8.07 -19.60
CA ILE A 94 6.51 -8.44 -18.20
C ILE A 94 5.39 -7.97 -17.28
N PHE A 95 5.03 -6.69 -17.36
CA PHE A 95 4.07 -6.09 -16.43
C PHE A 95 2.63 -6.54 -16.68
N GLY A 96 2.24 -6.73 -17.95
CA GLY A 96 0.88 -7.16 -18.30
C GLY A 96 0.57 -8.59 -17.87
N THR A 97 1.59 -9.46 -17.80
CA THR A 97 1.43 -10.88 -17.49
C THR A 97 0.88 -11.12 -16.07
N PRO A 98 1.47 -10.57 -14.98
CA PRO A 98 0.88 -10.65 -13.64
C PRO A 98 -0.53 -10.07 -13.54
N LEU A 99 -0.82 -8.94 -14.20
CA LEU A 99 -2.15 -8.32 -14.21
C LEU A 99 -3.20 -9.22 -14.88
N ALA A 100 -2.85 -9.88 -15.98
CA ALA A 100 -3.76 -10.83 -16.62
C ALA A 100 -4.01 -12.07 -15.74
N ILE A 101 -2.97 -12.58 -15.07
CA ILE A 101 -3.10 -13.71 -14.14
C ILE A 101 -3.94 -13.32 -12.92
N GLU A 102 -3.78 -12.11 -12.39
CA GLU A 102 -4.62 -11.55 -11.32
C GLU A 102 -6.10 -11.65 -11.69
N GLY A 103 -6.47 -11.16 -12.88
CA GLY A 103 -7.84 -11.21 -13.36
C GLY A 103 -8.39 -12.65 -13.40
N MET A 104 -7.62 -13.59 -13.97
CA MET A 104 -8.05 -14.99 -14.13
C MET A 104 -8.11 -15.76 -12.80
N MET A 105 -7.16 -15.55 -11.90
CA MET A 105 -6.99 -16.37 -10.69
C MET A 105 -7.68 -15.76 -9.47
N ALA A 106 -7.55 -14.45 -9.27
CA ALA A 106 -8.02 -13.77 -8.07
C ALA A 106 -9.40 -13.14 -8.26
N PHE A 107 -9.58 -12.29 -9.29
CA PHE A 107 -10.84 -11.55 -9.47
C PHE A 107 -12.03 -12.48 -9.72
N PHE A 108 -11.88 -13.49 -10.56
CA PHE A 108 -12.94 -14.49 -10.77
C PHE A 108 -13.28 -15.25 -9.49
N LEU A 109 -12.28 -15.61 -8.68
CA LEU A 109 -12.49 -16.31 -7.42
C LEU A 109 -13.26 -15.42 -6.44
N GLU A 110 -12.75 -14.23 -6.15
CA GLU A 110 -13.35 -13.31 -5.19
C GLU A 110 -14.75 -12.87 -5.64
N SER A 111 -14.91 -12.44 -6.90
CA SER A 111 -16.17 -11.89 -7.41
C SER A 111 -17.28 -12.95 -7.53
N SER A 112 -16.93 -14.21 -7.79
CA SER A 112 -17.91 -15.29 -7.83
C SER A 112 -18.34 -15.71 -6.43
N PHE A 113 -17.38 -15.90 -5.52
CA PHE A 113 -17.66 -16.39 -4.17
C PHE A 113 -18.25 -15.31 -3.26
N VAL A 114 -18.01 -14.03 -3.50
CA VAL A 114 -18.64 -12.95 -2.69
C VAL A 114 -20.16 -12.94 -2.84
N GLY A 115 -20.69 -13.21 -4.04
CA GLY A 115 -22.13 -13.37 -4.24
C GLY A 115 -22.69 -14.54 -3.43
N LEU A 116 -22.01 -15.69 -3.45
CA LEU A 116 -22.37 -16.86 -2.65
C LEU A 116 -22.27 -16.60 -1.15
N MET A 117 -21.28 -15.81 -0.69
CA MET A 117 -21.10 -15.45 0.72
C MET A 117 -22.30 -14.65 1.27
N PHE A 118 -22.95 -13.84 0.44
CA PHE A 118 -24.11 -13.05 0.86
C PHE A 118 -25.43 -13.81 0.73
N PHE A 119 -25.62 -14.56 -0.36
CA PHE A 119 -26.90 -15.19 -0.67
C PHE A 119 -26.96 -16.68 -0.29
N GLY A 120 -25.83 -17.29 0.06
CA GLY A 120 -25.69 -18.73 0.32
C GLY A 120 -26.12 -19.19 1.71
N TRP A 121 -26.39 -18.28 2.67
CA TRP A 121 -26.68 -18.63 4.08
C TRP A 121 -27.79 -19.66 4.29
N ASN A 122 -28.78 -19.72 3.39
CA ASN A 122 -29.92 -20.65 3.48
C ASN A 122 -29.83 -21.80 2.45
N ARG A 123 -28.79 -21.83 1.62
CA ARG A 123 -28.61 -22.83 0.55
C ARG A 123 -27.39 -23.73 0.74
N LEU A 124 -26.43 -23.31 1.57
CA LEU A 124 -25.20 -24.05 1.86
C LEU A 124 -25.21 -24.59 3.28
N SER A 125 -24.53 -25.71 3.50
CA SER A 125 -24.22 -26.18 4.86
C SER A 125 -23.25 -25.21 5.54
N LYS A 126 -23.18 -25.21 6.89
CA LYS A 126 -22.29 -24.30 7.63
C LYS A 126 -20.82 -24.41 7.20
N PRO A 127 -20.23 -25.62 7.05
CA PRO A 127 -18.84 -25.74 6.57
C PRO A 127 -18.66 -25.31 5.12
N ALA A 128 -19.64 -25.57 4.25
CA ALA A 128 -19.58 -25.14 2.85
C ALA A 128 -19.60 -23.60 2.75
N HIS A 129 -20.45 -22.93 3.53
CA HIS A 129 -20.49 -21.47 3.58
C HIS A 129 -19.17 -20.88 4.12
N LEU A 130 -18.58 -21.48 5.15
CA LEU A 130 -17.26 -21.08 5.62
C LEU A 130 -16.18 -21.24 4.54
N GLY A 131 -16.23 -22.33 3.75
CA GLY A 131 -15.36 -22.52 2.59
C GLY A 131 -15.50 -21.40 1.56
N VAL A 132 -16.73 -20.94 1.30
CA VAL A 132 -16.99 -19.78 0.43
C VAL A 132 -16.35 -18.51 1.00
N THR A 133 -16.56 -18.19 2.27
CA THR A 133 -15.98 -17.01 2.93
C THR A 133 -14.44 -17.05 2.92
N PHE A 134 -13.85 -18.24 3.09
CA PHE A 134 -12.41 -18.44 2.97
C PHE A 134 -11.91 -18.18 1.55
N LEU A 135 -12.60 -18.67 0.52
CA LEU A 135 -12.22 -18.44 -0.89
C LEU A 135 -12.32 -16.96 -1.28
N VAL A 136 -13.26 -16.20 -0.70
CA VAL A 136 -13.29 -14.73 -0.85
C VAL A 136 -12.01 -14.12 -0.28
N ALA A 137 -11.65 -14.44 0.97
CA ALA A 137 -10.44 -13.91 1.61
C ALA A 137 -9.14 -14.32 0.89
N LEU A 138 -9.08 -15.56 0.40
CA LEU A 138 -7.98 -16.05 -0.42
C LEU A 138 -7.88 -15.29 -1.75
N GLY A 139 -9.02 -15.09 -2.43
CA GLY A 139 -9.10 -14.31 -3.67
C GLY A 139 -8.56 -12.88 -3.49
N SER A 140 -9.00 -12.17 -2.46
CA SER A 140 -8.51 -10.82 -2.17
C SER A 140 -6.98 -10.79 -1.97
N ASN A 141 -6.42 -11.83 -1.32
CA ASN A 141 -4.97 -11.92 -1.07
C ASN A 141 -4.17 -12.33 -2.31
N LEU A 142 -4.73 -13.20 -3.16
CA LEU A 142 -4.12 -13.52 -4.45
C LEU A 142 -4.09 -12.29 -5.37
N SER A 143 -5.12 -11.43 -5.32
CA SER A 143 -5.09 -10.16 -6.04
C SER A 143 -3.97 -9.27 -5.53
N ALA A 144 -3.89 -9.06 -4.21
CA ALA A 144 -2.80 -8.30 -3.61
C ALA A 144 -1.41 -8.88 -3.97
N LEU A 145 -1.27 -10.21 -4.05
CA LEU A 145 -0.02 -10.85 -4.45
C LEU A 145 0.38 -10.47 -5.88
N TRP A 146 -0.50 -10.67 -6.86
CA TRP A 146 -0.16 -10.45 -8.27
C TRP A 146 0.09 -8.98 -8.59
N ILE A 147 -0.70 -8.06 -8.02
CA ILE A 147 -0.48 -6.63 -8.23
C ILE A 147 0.81 -6.15 -7.56
N LEU A 148 1.20 -6.73 -6.41
CA LEU A 148 2.45 -6.39 -5.73
C LEU A 148 3.68 -7.08 -6.34
N ILE A 149 3.51 -8.20 -7.04
CA ILE A 149 4.54 -8.74 -7.94
C ILE A 149 4.82 -7.73 -9.05
N ALA A 150 3.77 -7.21 -9.71
CA ALA A 150 3.91 -6.22 -10.76
C ALA A 150 4.59 -4.94 -10.24
N ASN A 151 4.12 -4.38 -9.11
CA ASN A 151 4.71 -3.19 -8.50
C ASN A 151 6.13 -3.44 -7.93
N GLY A 152 6.40 -4.62 -7.38
CA GLY A 152 7.72 -5.03 -6.91
C GLY A 152 8.73 -5.06 -8.06
N TRP A 153 8.33 -5.58 -9.22
CA TRP A 153 9.14 -5.55 -10.44
C TRP A 153 9.45 -4.14 -10.93
N MET A 154 8.50 -3.19 -10.82
CA MET A 154 8.79 -1.77 -11.14
C MET A 154 9.90 -1.17 -10.27
N ASN A 155 10.08 -1.68 -9.04
CA ASN A 155 11.13 -1.25 -8.12
C ASN A 155 12.45 -2.01 -8.35
N ASN A 156 12.38 -3.26 -8.80
CA ASN A 156 13.53 -4.14 -9.04
C ASN A 156 13.31 -4.97 -10.32
N PRO A 157 13.69 -4.48 -11.51
CA PRO A 157 13.32 -5.09 -12.79
C PRO A 157 14.20 -6.30 -13.15
N VAL A 158 14.11 -7.38 -12.35
CA VAL A 158 14.78 -8.67 -12.60
C VAL A 158 13.98 -9.55 -13.58
N GLY A 159 14.61 -10.61 -14.12
CA GLY A 159 13.95 -11.54 -15.04
C GLY A 159 13.55 -10.96 -16.39
N ALA A 160 14.10 -9.82 -16.80
CA ALA A 160 13.76 -9.10 -18.03
C ALA A 160 14.97 -8.49 -18.72
N GLU A 161 14.96 -8.41 -20.04
CA GLU A 161 16.04 -7.78 -20.83
C GLU A 161 15.51 -6.82 -21.89
N PHE A 162 16.27 -5.75 -22.16
CA PHE A 162 15.95 -4.83 -23.24
C PHE A 162 16.35 -5.42 -24.59
N ASN A 163 15.38 -5.52 -25.50
CA ASN A 163 15.59 -5.95 -26.88
C ASN A 163 15.59 -4.72 -27.82
N PHE A 164 16.71 -4.50 -28.51
CA PHE A 164 16.87 -3.36 -29.42
C PHE A 164 16.10 -3.52 -30.74
N GLU A 165 15.69 -4.74 -31.11
CA GLU A 165 14.90 -4.99 -32.33
C GLU A 165 13.44 -4.65 -32.11
N THR A 166 12.87 -5.06 -30.98
CA THR A 166 11.47 -4.77 -30.60
C THR A 166 11.32 -3.47 -29.82
N MET A 167 12.43 -2.86 -29.38
CA MET A 167 12.47 -1.58 -28.66
C MET A 167 11.67 -1.57 -27.36
N ARG A 168 11.67 -2.70 -26.66
CA ARG A 168 10.97 -2.94 -25.39
C ARG A 168 11.75 -3.89 -24.49
N MET A 169 11.35 -3.96 -23.23
CA MET A 169 11.77 -5.01 -22.31
C MET A 169 10.99 -6.29 -22.62
N GLU A 170 11.68 -7.43 -22.64
CA GLU A 170 11.10 -8.75 -22.88
C GLU A 170 11.37 -9.68 -21.68
N LEU A 171 10.40 -10.55 -21.39
CA LEU A 171 10.45 -11.48 -20.27
C LEU A 171 11.49 -12.58 -20.55
N VAL A 172 12.44 -12.75 -19.63
CA VAL A 172 13.45 -13.83 -19.69
C VAL A 172 13.16 -14.91 -18.65
N SER A 173 12.73 -14.54 -17.44
CA SER A 173 12.49 -15.47 -16.34
C SER A 173 11.28 -15.05 -15.51
N MET A 174 10.15 -15.70 -15.72
CA MET A 174 8.95 -15.47 -14.91
C MET A 174 9.17 -15.86 -13.45
N THR A 175 10.01 -16.86 -13.19
CA THR A 175 10.35 -17.29 -11.83
C THR A 175 11.06 -16.18 -11.06
N GLU A 176 12.01 -15.48 -11.67
CA GLU A 176 12.67 -14.32 -11.04
C GLU A 176 11.70 -13.17 -10.79
N VAL A 177 10.74 -12.93 -11.69
CA VAL A 177 9.71 -11.90 -11.51
C VAL A 177 8.80 -12.25 -10.32
N ILE A 178 8.33 -13.49 -10.22
CA ILE A 178 7.45 -13.95 -9.13
C ILE A 178 8.18 -13.93 -7.78
N PHE A 179 9.40 -14.45 -7.72
CA PHE A 179 10.19 -14.53 -6.48
C PHE A 179 11.09 -13.32 -6.25
N ASN A 180 10.78 -12.19 -6.90
CA ASN A 180 11.49 -10.93 -6.68
C ASN A 180 11.42 -10.55 -5.19
N PRO A 181 12.57 -10.35 -4.51
CA PRO A 181 12.58 -10.07 -3.08
C PRO A 181 11.75 -8.83 -2.74
N VAL A 182 11.79 -7.78 -3.57
CA VAL A 182 11.00 -6.56 -3.35
C VAL A 182 9.50 -6.83 -3.43
N ALA A 183 9.06 -7.76 -4.28
CA ALA A 183 7.66 -8.14 -4.37
C ALA A 183 7.18 -8.89 -3.13
N GLN A 184 7.98 -9.84 -2.63
CA GLN A 184 7.64 -10.65 -1.45
C GLN A 184 7.43 -9.75 -0.23
N VAL A 185 8.35 -8.83 0.00
CA VAL A 185 8.31 -7.93 1.15
C VAL A 185 7.15 -6.95 1.04
N LYS A 186 6.95 -6.34 -0.14
CA LYS A 186 5.81 -5.47 -0.40
C LYS A 186 4.49 -6.19 -0.18
N PHE A 187 4.38 -7.44 -0.65
CA PHE A 187 3.19 -8.27 -0.46
C PHE A 187 2.83 -8.40 1.01
N VAL A 188 3.73 -8.94 1.82
CA VAL A 188 3.40 -9.24 3.21
C VAL A 188 3.18 -7.95 4.02
N HIS A 189 3.99 -6.91 3.80
CA HIS A 189 3.83 -5.63 4.51
C HIS A 189 2.51 -4.93 4.17
N THR A 190 2.12 -4.90 2.89
CA THR A 190 0.89 -4.23 2.43
C THR A 190 -0.36 -4.97 2.90
N VAL A 191 -0.36 -6.30 2.78
CA VAL A 191 -1.46 -7.14 3.24
C VAL A 191 -1.65 -7.04 4.75
N ALA A 192 -0.57 -7.13 5.53
CA ALA A 192 -0.63 -6.99 6.98
C ALA A 192 -1.11 -5.58 7.39
N SER A 193 -0.77 -4.54 6.62
CA SER A 193 -1.28 -3.18 6.84
C SER A 193 -2.79 -3.09 6.62
N GLY A 194 -3.34 -3.80 5.62
CA GLY A 194 -4.78 -3.96 5.44
C GLY A 194 -5.46 -4.65 6.63
N TYR A 195 -4.82 -5.67 7.19
CA TYR A 195 -5.32 -6.37 8.38
C TYR A 195 -5.36 -5.45 9.61
N VAL A 196 -4.37 -4.58 9.77
CA VAL A 196 -4.34 -3.54 10.80
C VAL A 196 -5.49 -2.55 10.60
N ALA A 197 -5.72 -2.07 9.38
CA ALA A 197 -6.79 -1.13 9.08
C ALA A 197 -8.18 -1.70 9.43
N ALA A 198 -8.49 -2.92 8.96
CA ALA A 198 -9.76 -3.55 9.27
C ALA A 198 -9.92 -3.88 10.76
N SER A 199 -8.84 -4.31 11.42
CA SER A 199 -8.86 -4.55 12.86
C SER A 199 -9.14 -3.27 13.63
N MET A 200 -8.51 -2.15 13.28
CA MET A 200 -8.76 -0.86 13.91
C MET A 200 -10.19 -0.38 13.66
N PHE A 201 -10.73 -0.60 12.46
CA PHE A 201 -12.11 -0.30 12.12
C PHE A 201 -13.10 -1.08 13.01
N VAL A 202 -12.96 -2.40 13.10
CA VAL A 202 -13.82 -3.26 13.94
C VAL A 202 -13.66 -2.92 15.42
N LEU A 203 -12.42 -2.66 15.87
CA LEU A 203 -12.10 -2.26 17.24
C LEU A 203 -12.75 -0.92 17.61
N GLY A 204 -12.63 0.08 16.74
CA GLY A 204 -13.17 1.43 16.94
C GLY A 204 -14.68 1.46 16.95
N VAL A 205 -15.34 0.81 15.98
CA VAL A 205 -16.81 0.69 15.93
C VAL A 205 -17.34 -0.11 17.12
N SER A 206 -16.66 -1.19 17.51
CA SER A 206 -17.02 -1.93 18.73
C SER A 206 -16.84 -1.07 19.99
N SER A 207 -15.80 -0.24 20.04
CA SER A 207 -15.57 0.71 21.14
C SER A 207 -16.68 1.75 21.24
N TYR A 208 -17.21 2.23 20.11
CA TYR A 208 -18.39 3.10 20.09
C TYR A 208 -19.61 2.45 20.75
N TYR A 209 -19.90 1.19 20.42
CA TYR A 209 -20.99 0.45 21.06
C TYR A 209 -20.79 0.27 22.57
N LEU A 210 -19.57 -0.09 22.99
CA LEU A 210 -19.22 -0.23 24.41
C LEU A 210 -19.34 1.10 25.17
N LEU A 211 -18.92 2.22 24.57
CA LEU A 211 -19.05 3.56 25.16
C LEU A 211 -20.50 4.00 25.35
N LYS A 212 -21.41 3.51 24.50
CA LYS A 212 -22.86 3.75 24.54
C LYS A 212 -23.63 2.67 25.32
N ALA A 213 -22.94 1.66 25.86
CA ALA A 213 -23.55 0.49 26.50
C ALA A 213 -24.59 -0.24 25.62
N ARG A 214 -24.35 -0.28 24.30
CA ARG A 214 -25.23 -0.95 23.32
C ARG A 214 -24.65 -2.30 22.92
N ASP A 215 -25.52 -3.31 22.82
CA ASP A 215 -25.20 -4.65 22.30
C ASP A 215 -23.87 -5.20 22.84
N THR A 216 -23.64 -5.06 24.15
CA THR A 216 -22.31 -5.25 24.77
C THR A 216 -21.73 -6.65 24.53
N ALA A 217 -22.58 -7.68 24.46
CA ALA A 217 -22.16 -9.04 24.14
C ALA A 217 -21.62 -9.18 22.70
N PHE A 218 -22.22 -8.47 21.75
CA PHE A 218 -21.79 -8.41 20.35
C PHE A 218 -20.50 -7.60 20.23
N ALA A 219 -20.48 -6.43 20.87
CA ALA A 219 -19.35 -5.51 20.84
C ALA A 219 -18.09 -6.10 21.49
N LEU A 220 -18.21 -6.76 22.65
CA LEU A 220 -17.06 -7.39 23.31
C LEU A 220 -16.42 -8.51 22.48
N ARG A 221 -17.23 -9.32 21.78
CA ARG A 221 -16.72 -10.41 20.92
C ARG A 221 -16.06 -9.88 19.66
N SER A 222 -16.68 -8.87 19.02
CA SER A 222 -16.09 -8.19 17.87
C SER A 222 -14.78 -7.49 18.25
N PHE A 223 -14.77 -6.79 19.39
CA PHE A 223 -13.57 -6.16 19.96
C PHE A 223 -12.47 -7.19 20.24
N ALA A 224 -12.81 -8.36 20.79
CA ALA A 224 -11.84 -9.41 21.10
C ALA A 224 -11.13 -9.96 19.86
N ILE A 225 -11.90 -10.27 18.81
CA ILE A 225 -11.34 -10.74 17.54
C ILE A 225 -10.43 -9.66 16.94
N ALA A 226 -10.90 -8.41 16.88
CA ALA A 226 -10.15 -7.29 16.33
C ALA A 226 -8.87 -6.96 17.13
N ALA A 227 -8.92 -7.03 18.46
CA ALA A 227 -7.77 -6.77 19.31
C ALA A 227 -6.67 -7.84 19.14
N ALA A 228 -7.06 -9.12 19.07
CA ALA A 228 -6.12 -10.22 18.90
C ALA A 228 -5.51 -10.24 17.48
N PHE A 229 -6.36 -10.17 16.46
CA PHE A 229 -5.93 -10.18 15.06
C PHE A 229 -5.14 -8.91 14.72
N GLY A 230 -5.58 -7.75 15.22
CA GLY A 230 -4.88 -6.48 15.05
C GLY A 230 -3.51 -6.48 15.72
N LEU A 231 -3.37 -7.04 16.93
CA LEU A 231 -2.06 -7.15 17.59
C LEU A 231 -1.09 -8.01 16.78
N ALA A 232 -1.51 -9.19 16.33
CA ALA A 232 -0.68 -10.05 15.49
C ALA A 232 -0.30 -9.36 14.17
N SER A 233 -1.26 -8.68 13.54
CA SER A 233 -1.05 -7.95 12.28
C SER A 233 -0.10 -6.76 12.45
N THR A 234 -0.23 -5.97 13.52
CA THR A 234 0.67 -4.84 13.78
C THR A 234 2.09 -5.29 14.07
N LEU A 235 2.28 -6.38 14.83
CA LEU A 235 3.61 -6.97 15.03
C LEU A 235 4.23 -7.41 13.69
N SER A 236 3.42 -8.04 12.83
CA SER A 236 3.84 -8.41 11.47
C SER A 236 4.25 -7.18 10.65
N VAL A 237 3.43 -6.13 10.62
CA VAL A 237 3.73 -4.87 9.90
C VAL A 237 5.04 -4.23 10.36
N ILE A 238 5.32 -4.21 11.68
CA ILE A 238 6.54 -3.60 12.21
C ILE A 238 7.78 -4.41 11.82
N VAL A 239 7.76 -5.73 12.01
CA VAL A 239 8.90 -6.61 11.67
C VAL A 239 9.17 -6.60 10.17
N LEU A 240 8.13 -6.69 9.36
CA LEU A 240 8.26 -6.67 7.90
C LEU A 240 8.53 -5.28 7.35
N GLY A 241 8.17 -4.21 8.08
CA GLY A 241 8.53 -2.84 7.73
C GLY A 241 10.03 -2.61 7.86
N ASP A 242 10.64 -3.17 8.90
CA ASP A 242 12.08 -3.15 9.11
C ASP A 242 12.83 -3.96 8.04
N GLU A 243 12.33 -5.15 7.69
CA GLU A 243 12.88 -5.93 6.58
C GLU A 243 12.68 -5.24 5.20
N SER A 244 11.54 -4.56 4.98
CA SER A 244 11.31 -3.71 3.81
C SER A 244 12.28 -2.55 3.71
N GLY A 245 12.59 -1.88 4.82
CA GLY A 245 13.59 -0.81 4.87
C GLY A 245 14.98 -1.31 4.45
N TYR A 246 15.36 -2.49 4.95
CA TYR A 246 16.63 -3.14 4.62
C TYR A 246 16.70 -3.53 3.12
N THR A 247 15.71 -4.28 2.63
CA THR A 247 15.65 -4.72 1.23
C THR A 247 15.56 -3.52 0.26
N ALA A 248 14.87 -2.45 0.64
CA ALA A 248 14.88 -1.19 -0.10
C ALA A 248 16.26 -0.53 -0.13
N GLY A 249 17.05 -0.65 0.94
CA GLY A 249 18.44 -0.18 1.01
C GLY A 249 19.39 -0.92 0.07
N GLU A 250 19.20 -2.23 -0.10
CA GLU A 250 20.00 -3.03 -1.03
C GLU A 250 19.68 -2.70 -2.50
N VAL A 251 18.40 -2.53 -2.82
CA VAL A 251 17.94 -2.37 -4.21
C VAL A 251 17.87 -0.90 -4.65
N ASN A 252 17.49 0.02 -3.76
CA ASN A 252 17.28 1.43 -4.06
C ASN A 252 17.82 2.33 -2.94
N LYS A 253 19.14 2.52 -2.95
CA LYS A 253 19.87 3.38 -2.02
C LYS A 253 19.40 4.84 -2.01
N VAL A 254 18.97 5.36 -3.16
CA VAL A 254 18.43 6.74 -3.26
C VAL A 254 17.18 6.90 -2.41
N LYS A 255 16.26 5.93 -2.45
CA LYS A 255 15.06 5.94 -1.63
C LYS A 255 15.41 5.92 -0.14
N LEU A 256 16.28 5.02 0.28
CA LEU A 256 16.72 4.91 1.69
C LEU A 256 17.38 6.20 2.19
N ALA A 257 18.34 6.74 1.44
CA ALA A 257 19.01 7.99 1.82
C ALA A 257 18.03 9.18 1.88
N SER A 258 17.02 9.19 1.00
CA SER A 258 16.00 10.25 0.96
C SER A 258 14.96 10.15 2.08
N ILE A 259 14.53 8.94 2.48
CA ILE A 259 13.60 8.80 3.62
C ILE A 259 14.26 9.19 4.94
N GLU A 260 15.58 9.03 5.05
CA GLU A 260 16.35 9.39 6.23
C GLU A 260 16.93 10.81 6.20
N ALA A 261 16.86 11.48 5.05
CA ALA A 261 17.47 12.78 4.81
C ALA A 261 18.98 12.80 5.10
N GLU A 262 19.68 11.73 4.70
CA GLU A 262 21.13 11.62 4.80
C GLU A 262 21.80 12.22 3.56
N TRP A 263 22.19 13.49 3.69
CA TRP A 263 22.76 14.28 2.60
C TRP A 263 24.20 13.89 2.28
N GLU A 264 24.99 13.65 3.32
CA GLU A 264 26.39 13.23 3.26
C GLU A 264 26.50 11.74 3.61
N THR A 265 27.56 11.08 3.13
CA THR A 265 27.85 9.70 3.54
C THR A 265 28.29 9.69 5.00
N GLU A 266 27.52 8.98 5.83
CA GLU A 266 27.74 8.90 7.27
C GLU A 266 28.64 7.69 7.58
N PRO A 267 29.77 7.90 8.28
CA PRO A 267 30.62 6.79 8.70
C PRO A 267 29.90 5.93 9.73
N ALA A 268 30.27 4.65 9.78
CA ALA A 268 29.77 3.78 10.83
C ALA A 268 30.31 4.24 12.19
N PRO A 269 29.48 4.30 13.25
CA PRO A 269 28.08 3.89 13.31
C PRO A 269 27.10 5.03 12.96
N ALA A 270 26.29 4.83 11.92
CA ALA A 270 25.36 5.86 11.44
C ALA A 270 24.20 6.13 12.43
N ALA A 271 23.84 7.40 12.57
CA ALA A 271 22.77 7.85 13.47
C ALA A 271 21.43 8.02 12.74
N PHE A 272 20.30 7.70 13.40
CA PHE A 272 18.96 7.83 12.83
C PHE A 272 18.31 9.17 13.18
N THR A 273 17.80 9.89 12.19
CA THR A 273 17.21 11.23 12.38
C THR A 273 15.72 11.14 12.74
N VAL A 274 15.37 11.19 14.03
CA VAL A 274 13.97 11.02 14.49
C VAL A 274 13.07 12.21 14.08
N ILE A 275 13.59 13.43 14.23
CA ILE A 275 12.90 14.68 13.92
C ILE A 275 13.89 15.56 13.17
N GLY A 276 13.41 16.31 12.18
CA GLY A 276 14.19 17.28 11.43
C GLY A 276 13.36 17.93 10.33
N LEU A 277 13.88 19.01 9.75
CA LEU A 277 13.30 19.67 8.59
C LEU A 277 14.32 19.64 7.44
N PRO A 278 14.21 18.66 6.52
CA PRO A 278 15.07 18.59 5.35
C PRO A 278 14.94 19.82 4.45
N ASN A 279 16.06 20.34 3.96
CA ASN A 279 16.14 21.45 3.02
C ASN A 279 16.88 20.99 1.75
N ASP A 280 16.11 20.67 0.70
CA ASP A 280 16.65 20.22 -0.59
C ASP A 280 17.51 21.26 -1.31
N LYS A 281 17.35 22.56 -1.02
CA LYS A 281 18.14 23.62 -1.67
C LYS A 281 19.54 23.75 -1.09
N GLU A 282 19.64 23.59 0.23
CA GLU A 282 20.89 23.69 0.97
C GLU A 282 21.53 22.33 1.23
N GLU A 283 20.87 21.24 0.85
CA GLU A 283 21.31 19.85 1.03
C GLU A 283 21.73 19.56 2.48
N ARG A 284 20.87 19.98 3.43
CA ARG A 284 21.04 19.75 4.87
C ARG A 284 19.71 19.57 5.57
N THR A 285 19.74 19.03 6.78
CA THR A 285 18.55 18.84 7.63
C THR A 285 18.62 19.76 8.83
N ASP A 286 17.71 20.72 8.91
CA ASP A 286 17.61 21.66 10.03
C ASP A 286 16.92 21.04 11.24
N TYR A 287 17.27 21.49 12.45
CA TYR A 287 16.66 21.06 13.72
C TYR A 287 16.67 19.53 13.95
N ALA A 288 17.70 18.84 13.43
CA ALA A 288 17.80 17.40 13.48
C ALA A 288 18.01 16.86 14.91
N VAL A 289 17.16 15.93 15.34
CA VAL A 289 17.34 15.13 16.56
C VAL A 289 17.73 13.72 16.13
N LYS A 290 19.00 13.37 16.31
CA LYS A 290 19.55 12.06 15.91
C LYS A 290 19.68 11.11 17.12
N ILE A 291 19.35 9.83 16.92
CA ILE A 291 19.66 8.73 17.85
C ILE A 291 20.90 8.00 17.31
N PRO A 292 22.03 7.98 18.05
CA PRO A 292 23.25 7.30 17.62
C PRO A 292 23.04 5.80 17.35
N TYR A 293 23.83 5.22 16.43
CA TYR A 293 23.88 3.78 16.07
C TYR A 293 22.61 3.16 15.46
N MET A 294 21.44 3.78 15.65
CA MET A 294 20.17 3.16 15.30
C MET A 294 19.99 3.00 13.79
N MET A 295 20.55 3.90 12.98
CA MET A 295 20.46 3.78 11.52
C MET A 295 21.32 2.63 10.99
N GLY A 296 22.55 2.42 11.47
CA GLY A 296 23.35 1.27 11.04
C GLY A 296 22.64 -0.06 11.28
N LEU A 297 21.99 -0.21 12.45
CA LEU A 297 21.25 -1.43 12.78
C LEU A 297 20.03 -1.67 11.88
N ILE A 298 19.30 -0.62 11.51
CA ILE A 298 18.08 -0.71 10.68
C ILE A 298 18.43 -0.81 9.20
N ALA A 299 19.32 0.04 8.71
CA ALA A 299 19.65 0.20 7.30
C ALA A 299 20.65 -0.85 6.78
N THR A 300 21.64 -1.26 7.58
CA THR A 300 22.74 -2.14 7.13
C THR A 300 22.86 -3.42 7.94
N ARG A 301 22.07 -3.60 9.01
CA ARG A 301 22.19 -4.71 9.98
C ARG A 301 23.58 -4.79 10.63
N SER A 302 24.30 -3.67 10.66
CA SER A 302 25.71 -3.62 11.03
C SER A 302 26.02 -2.32 11.79
N THR A 303 27.07 -2.36 12.62
CA THR A 303 27.56 -1.16 13.34
C THR A 303 28.85 -0.60 12.75
N ASP A 304 29.37 -1.25 11.71
CA ASP A 304 30.65 -1.02 11.05
C ASP A 304 30.51 -0.70 9.54
N THR A 305 29.30 -0.79 8.97
CA THR A 305 29.02 -0.45 7.57
C THR A 305 28.54 0.99 7.43
N GLN A 306 29.19 1.76 6.55
CA GLN A 306 28.80 3.13 6.23
C GLN A 306 27.48 3.20 5.44
N VAL A 307 26.74 4.30 5.59
CA VAL A 307 25.50 4.57 4.84
C VAL A 307 25.79 5.64 3.79
N THR A 308 25.61 5.30 2.50
CA THR A 308 25.88 6.22 1.39
C THR A 308 24.85 7.36 1.38
N GLY A 309 25.33 8.60 1.37
CA GLY A 309 24.50 9.80 1.34
C GLY A 309 24.04 10.21 -0.06
N ILE A 310 23.10 11.14 -0.10
CA ILE A 310 22.48 11.65 -1.34
C ILE A 310 23.52 12.27 -2.29
N LYS A 311 24.53 12.99 -1.79
CA LYS A 311 25.55 13.65 -2.63
C LYS A 311 26.40 12.63 -3.40
N ASP A 312 26.84 11.57 -2.75
CA ASP A 312 27.60 10.49 -3.39
C ASP A 312 26.74 9.71 -4.38
N LEU A 313 25.47 9.46 -4.05
CA LEU A 313 24.53 8.81 -4.97
C LEU A 313 24.25 9.66 -6.21
N LYS A 314 24.15 10.98 -6.05
CA LYS A 314 24.02 11.93 -7.15
C LYS A 314 25.25 11.90 -8.07
N ALA A 315 26.46 11.87 -7.49
CA ALA A 315 27.70 11.72 -8.24
C ALA A 315 27.77 10.39 -9.00
N GLN A 316 27.38 9.27 -8.36
CA GLN A 316 27.28 7.97 -9.02
C GLN A 316 26.28 8.00 -10.19
N ASN A 317 25.09 8.59 -9.98
CA ASN A 317 24.09 8.73 -11.02
C ASN A 317 24.58 9.60 -12.18
N ARG A 318 25.41 10.61 -11.92
CA ARG A 318 26.05 11.43 -12.98
C ARG A 318 26.92 10.57 -13.89
N GLU A 319 27.75 9.70 -13.33
CA GLU A 319 28.59 8.79 -14.12
C GLU A 319 27.75 7.77 -14.90
N ARG A 320 26.67 7.26 -14.28
CA ARG A 320 25.72 6.38 -14.98
C ARG A 320 25.00 7.09 -16.13
N ILE A 321 24.67 8.37 -15.99
CA ILE A 321 24.11 9.17 -17.09
C ILE A 321 25.09 9.27 -18.26
N ILE A 322 26.38 9.53 -17.98
CA ILE A 322 27.42 9.60 -19.02
C ILE A 322 27.58 8.25 -19.72
N ARG A 323 27.65 7.14 -18.97
CA ARG A 323 27.64 5.78 -19.54
C ARG A 323 26.38 5.50 -20.36
N GLY A 324 25.23 5.98 -19.89
CA GLY A 324 23.95 5.90 -20.59
C GLY A 324 23.91 6.67 -21.90
N MET A 325 24.65 7.78 -22.03
CA MET A 325 24.82 8.48 -23.31
C MET A 325 25.55 7.59 -24.32
N ALA A 326 26.62 6.91 -23.89
CA ALA A 326 27.33 5.95 -24.72
C ALA A 326 26.45 4.73 -25.08
N ALA A 327 25.64 4.23 -24.14
CA ALA A 327 24.64 3.20 -24.39
C ALA A 327 23.62 3.63 -25.46
N TYR A 328 23.14 4.88 -25.37
CA TYR A 328 22.22 5.45 -26.35
C TYR A 328 22.88 5.61 -27.73
N ALA A 329 24.15 6.03 -27.80
CA ALA A 329 24.90 6.08 -29.05
C ALA A 329 25.06 4.70 -29.69
N ALA A 330 25.39 3.68 -28.90
CA ALA A 330 25.47 2.29 -29.35
C ALA A 330 24.10 1.79 -29.86
N LEU A 331 23.01 2.14 -29.17
CA LEU A 331 21.64 1.84 -29.63
C LEU A 331 21.30 2.55 -30.95
N THR A 332 21.69 3.81 -31.12
CA THR A 332 21.48 4.55 -32.36
C THR A 332 22.25 3.91 -33.52
N ARG A 333 23.47 3.43 -33.28
CA ARG A 333 24.26 2.67 -34.27
C ARG A 333 23.57 1.35 -34.67
N LEU A 334 23.04 0.60 -33.70
CA LEU A 334 22.25 -0.60 -34.00
C LEU A 334 21.00 -0.27 -34.81
N LYS A 335 20.32 0.84 -34.48
CA LYS A 335 19.13 1.32 -35.20
C LYS A 335 19.40 1.80 -36.62
N SER A 336 20.60 2.32 -36.90
CA SER A 336 20.98 2.72 -38.26
C SER A 336 21.28 1.54 -39.18
N GLY A 337 21.16 0.30 -38.69
CA GLY A 337 21.31 -0.93 -39.47
C GLY A 337 22.63 -1.67 -39.27
N ASP A 338 23.57 -1.13 -38.48
CA ASP A 338 24.80 -1.83 -38.15
C ASP A 338 24.53 -2.90 -37.09
N LYS A 339 24.29 -4.13 -37.56
CA LYS A 339 24.05 -5.32 -36.72
C LYS A 339 25.30 -6.18 -36.51
N SER A 340 26.50 -5.63 -36.72
CA SER A 340 27.76 -6.34 -36.52
C SER A 340 27.89 -6.91 -35.09
N PRO A 341 28.59 -8.04 -34.90
CA PRO A 341 28.86 -8.59 -33.56
C PRO A 341 29.48 -7.56 -32.62
N GLU A 342 30.34 -6.68 -33.13
CA GLU A 342 31.01 -5.62 -32.38
C GLU A 342 30.02 -4.55 -31.91
N ALA A 343 29.10 -4.10 -32.78
CA ALA A 343 28.07 -3.13 -32.40
C ALA A 343 27.12 -3.71 -31.34
N ARG A 344 26.77 -5.00 -31.45
CA ARG A 344 25.95 -5.70 -30.46
C ARG A 344 26.67 -5.85 -29.12
N ALA A 345 27.94 -6.24 -29.13
CA ALA A 345 28.75 -6.37 -27.92
C ALA A 345 28.87 -5.02 -27.19
N ALA A 346 29.18 -3.95 -27.92
CA ALA A 346 29.27 -2.60 -27.36
C ALA A 346 27.96 -2.13 -26.71
N PHE A 347 26.81 -2.42 -27.32
CA PHE A 347 25.52 -2.11 -26.70
C PHE A 347 25.25 -2.98 -25.48
N ASN A 348 25.49 -4.29 -25.57
CA ASN A 348 25.23 -5.22 -24.47
C ASN A 348 26.04 -4.92 -23.21
N GLU A 349 27.26 -4.39 -23.35
CA GLU A 349 28.09 -3.95 -22.22
C GLU A 349 27.49 -2.74 -21.48
N LEU A 350 26.80 -1.85 -22.21
CA LEU A 350 26.32 -0.57 -21.69
C LEU A 350 24.80 -0.51 -21.45
N LYS A 351 24.04 -1.52 -21.91
CA LYS A 351 22.56 -1.50 -21.92
C LYS A 351 21.93 -1.30 -20.53
N SER A 352 22.61 -1.71 -19.47
CA SER A 352 22.16 -1.55 -18.07
C SER A 352 22.06 -0.08 -17.61
N ASP A 353 22.79 0.83 -18.26
CA ASP A 353 22.76 2.27 -17.98
C ASP A 353 21.96 3.07 -19.01
N LEU A 354 21.34 2.40 -20.00
CA LEU A 354 20.53 3.07 -21.03
C LEU A 354 19.44 3.96 -20.42
N GLY A 355 18.76 3.49 -19.36
CA GLY A 355 17.73 4.26 -18.67
C GLY A 355 18.24 5.57 -18.07
N TYR A 356 19.49 5.61 -17.58
CA TYR A 356 20.12 6.83 -17.07
C TYR A 356 20.41 7.82 -18.20
N GLY A 357 20.84 7.34 -19.37
CA GLY A 357 20.95 8.17 -20.57
C GLY A 357 19.61 8.77 -20.98
N LEU A 358 18.51 8.04 -20.80
CA LEU A 358 17.16 8.51 -21.12
C LEU A 358 16.65 9.65 -20.23
N LEU A 359 17.22 9.87 -19.03
CA LEU A 359 16.90 11.05 -18.20
C LEU A 359 17.21 12.37 -18.93
N LEU A 360 18.22 12.37 -19.80
CA LEU A 360 18.60 13.55 -20.59
C LEU A 360 17.54 13.96 -21.62
N LYS A 361 16.64 13.04 -22.01
CA LYS A 361 15.54 13.36 -22.94
C LYS A 361 14.56 14.40 -22.40
N LYS A 362 14.61 14.71 -21.10
CA LYS A 362 13.89 15.84 -20.50
C LYS A 362 14.45 17.20 -20.94
N TYR A 363 15.76 17.30 -21.21
CA TYR A 363 16.45 18.57 -21.47
C TYR A 363 17.00 18.72 -22.89
N THR A 364 17.20 17.61 -23.61
CA THR A 364 17.72 17.64 -24.98
C THR A 364 17.08 16.55 -25.85
N ALA A 365 16.87 16.87 -27.14
CA ALA A 365 16.47 15.87 -28.12
C ALA A 365 17.63 14.94 -28.49
N THR A 366 18.87 15.44 -28.46
CA THR A 366 20.11 14.72 -28.78
C THR A 366 20.82 14.32 -27.48
N VAL A 367 20.64 13.07 -27.07
CA VAL A 367 21.21 12.54 -25.81
C VAL A 367 22.74 12.48 -25.88
N ILE A 368 23.29 12.18 -27.05
CA ILE A 368 24.73 11.95 -27.28
C ILE A 368 25.55 13.24 -27.05
N ASP A 369 24.98 14.40 -27.41
CA ASP A 369 25.66 15.69 -27.36
C ASP A 369 25.19 16.55 -26.17
N ALA A 370 24.70 15.92 -25.10
CA ALA A 370 24.23 16.64 -23.93
C ALA A 370 25.35 17.46 -23.28
N THR A 371 25.06 18.72 -22.99
CA THR A 371 26.00 19.66 -22.34
C THR A 371 26.28 19.27 -20.88
N PRO A 372 27.44 19.66 -20.29
CA PRO A 372 27.72 19.45 -18.88
C PRO A 372 26.64 20.00 -17.93
N GLU A 373 26.01 21.12 -18.29
CA GLU A 373 24.91 21.73 -17.54
C GLU A 373 23.65 20.85 -17.58
N GLN A 374 23.32 20.26 -18.73
CA GLN A 374 22.19 19.34 -18.87
C GLN A 374 22.43 18.03 -18.10
N ILE A 375 23.66 17.50 -18.12
CA ILE A 375 24.04 16.33 -17.32
C ILE A 375 23.89 16.62 -15.83
N THR A 376 24.32 17.79 -15.38
CA THR A 376 24.19 18.21 -13.98
C THR A 376 22.72 18.35 -13.58
N LYS A 377 21.87 18.94 -14.43
CA LYS A 377 20.42 19.01 -14.19
C LYS A 377 19.78 17.62 -14.10
N ALA A 378 20.11 16.70 -15.01
CA ALA A 378 19.60 15.34 -15.00
C ALA A 378 20.05 14.54 -13.77
N SER A 379 21.30 14.71 -13.34
CA SER A 379 21.81 14.11 -12.10
C SER A 379 21.09 14.67 -10.87
N ASN A 380 20.84 15.98 -10.80
CA ASN A 380 20.06 16.58 -9.72
C ASN A 380 18.61 16.07 -9.68
N ASP A 381 17.94 15.98 -10.84
CA ASP A 381 16.57 15.47 -10.95
C ASP A 381 16.48 13.93 -10.79
N SER A 382 17.62 13.23 -10.67
CA SER A 382 17.68 11.79 -10.37
C SER A 382 17.32 11.46 -8.91
N ILE A 383 17.26 12.47 -8.05
CA ILE A 383 16.92 12.34 -6.63
C ILE A 383 15.49 12.88 -6.40
N PRO A 384 14.58 12.12 -5.77
CA PRO A 384 13.25 12.61 -5.42
C PRO A 384 13.35 13.69 -4.33
N LYS A 385 12.30 14.50 -4.17
CA LYS A 385 12.27 15.49 -3.07
C LYS A 385 12.31 14.77 -1.71
N VAL A 386 13.20 15.22 -0.84
CA VAL A 386 13.51 14.58 0.44
C VAL A 386 12.40 14.83 1.46
N LEU A 387 11.90 16.06 1.56
CA LEU A 387 10.94 16.45 2.59
C LEU A 387 9.66 15.58 2.62
N PRO A 388 8.95 15.32 1.50
CA PRO A 388 7.76 14.45 1.51
C PRO A 388 8.06 13.02 1.96
N LEU A 389 9.23 12.49 1.57
CA LEU A 389 9.64 11.12 1.90
C LEU A 389 9.99 11.00 3.39
N PHE A 390 10.77 11.95 3.89
CA PHE A 390 11.13 12.04 5.30
C PHE A 390 9.87 12.13 6.17
N LEU A 391 9.01 13.13 5.93
CA LEU A 391 7.81 13.32 6.75
C LEU A 391 6.83 12.15 6.63
N GLY A 392 6.62 11.63 5.41
CA GLY A 392 5.76 10.48 5.18
C GLY A 392 6.21 9.25 5.96
N PHE A 393 7.52 8.96 5.94
CA PHE A 393 8.09 7.82 6.67
C PHE A 393 7.94 7.99 8.19
N ARG A 394 8.27 9.16 8.75
CA ARG A 394 8.15 9.41 10.20
C ARG A 394 6.69 9.31 10.67
N LEU A 395 5.75 9.85 9.90
CA LEU A 395 4.32 9.75 10.20
C LEU A 395 3.84 8.29 10.18
N MET A 396 4.21 7.53 9.15
CA MET A 396 3.88 6.12 9.02
C MET A 396 4.41 5.30 10.20
N VAL A 397 5.71 5.43 10.53
CA VAL A 397 6.35 4.70 11.64
C VAL A 397 5.74 5.10 12.99
N GLY A 398 5.55 6.40 13.23
CA GLY A 398 4.94 6.91 14.46
C GLY A 398 3.52 6.37 14.68
N LEU A 399 2.72 6.29 13.62
CA LEU A 399 1.39 5.68 13.65
C LEU A 399 1.46 4.16 13.87
N GLY A 400 2.43 3.46 13.27
CA GLY A 400 2.66 2.03 13.52
C GLY A 400 2.91 1.72 15.00
N VAL A 401 3.74 2.52 15.66
CA VAL A 401 3.99 2.41 17.12
C VAL A 401 2.73 2.70 17.93
N LEU A 402 1.94 3.71 17.52
CA LEU A 402 0.65 4.01 18.16
C LEU A 402 -0.33 2.83 18.03
N PHE A 403 -0.40 2.18 16.87
CA PHE A 403 -1.27 1.02 16.66
C PHE A 403 -0.86 -0.13 17.56
N LEU A 404 0.44 -0.39 17.70
CA LEU A 404 0.94 -1.42 18.60
C LEU A 404 0.49 -1.14 20.04
N PHE A 405 0.63 0.10 20.49
CA PHE A 405 0.14 0.52 21.80
C PHE A 405 -1.38 0.29 21.97
N ILE A 406 -2.19 0.70 20.98
CA ILE A 406 -3.66 0.55 21.04
C ILE A 406 -4.06 -0.92 21.09
N PHE A 407 -3.53 -1.76 20.20
CA PHE A 407 -3.89 -3.19 20.17
C PHE A 407 -3.35 -3.94 21.38
N ALA A 408 -2.10 -3.71 21.79
CA ALA A 408 -1.51 -4.36 22.95
C ALA A 408 -2.28 -4.02 24.24
N THR A 409 -2.60 -2.74 24.46
CA THR A 409 -3.37 -2.32 25.63
C THR A 409 -4.82 -2.81 25.58
N SER A 410 -5.44 -2.81 24.40
CA SER A 410 -6.78 -3.36 24.17
C SER A 410 -6.85 -4.85 24.50
N PHE A 411 -5.90 -5.63 23.98
CA PHE A 411 -5.79 -7.07 24.24
C PHE A 411 -5.49 -7.35 25.72
N TYR A 412 -4.57 -6.61 26.34
CA TYR A 412 -4.23 -6.74 27.75
C TYR A 412 -5.44 -6.47 28.67
N PHE A 413 -6.11 -5.33 28.52
CA PHE A 413 -7.26 -5.00 29.39
C PHE A 413 -8.49 -5.87 29.12
N LEU A 414 -8.62 -6.43 27.91
CA LEU A 414 -9.61 -7.44 27.58
C LEU A 414 -9.36 -8.72 28.37
N ILE A 415 -8.15 -9.29 28.34
CA ILE A 415 -7.78 -10.52 29.08
C ILE A 415 -7.93 -10.31 30.59
N ARG A 416 -7.53 -9.13 31.10
CA ARG A 416 -7.68 -8.78 32.52
C ARG A 416 -9.12 -8.50 32.94
N ARG A 417 -10.11 -8.61 32.03
CA ARG A 417 -11.53 -8.32 32.26
C ARG A 417 -11.78 -6.92 32.85
N ARG A 418 -10.95 -5.94 32.46
CA ARG A 418 -10.99 -4.55 32.95
C ARG A 418 -11.30 -3.52 31.86
N LEU A 419 -11.56 -3.95 30.62
CA LEU A 419 -11.79 -3.10 29.45
C LEU A 419 -12.89 -2.05 29.68
N ALA A 420 -14.04 -2.45 30.24
CA ALA A 420 -15.19 -1.54 30.43
C ALA A 420 -14.87 -0.30 31.28
N LYS A 421 -13.91 -0.40 32.21
CA LYS A 421 -13.49 0.73 33.07
C LYS A 421 -12.55 1.70 32.36
N LYS A 422 -11.95 1.32 31.22
CA LYS A 422 -10.93 2.11 30.50
C LYS A 422 -11.55 2.91 29.35
N ARG A 423 -12.42 3.86 29.69
CA ARG A 423 -13.11 4.70 28.67
C ARG A 423 -12.16 5.51 27.79
N TRP A 424 -10.98 5.89 28.29
CA TRP A 424 -9.96 6.58 27.49
C TRP A 424 -9.48 5.71 26.32
N LEU A 425 -9.29 4.41 26.54
CA LEU A 425 -8.82 3.47 25.52
C LEU A 425 -9.90 3.24 24.47
N LEU A 426 -11.17 3.11 24.89
CA LEU A 426 -12.30 3.00 23.96
C LEU A 426 -12.46 4.26 23.10
N LYS A 427 -12.26 5.45 23.67
CA LYS A 427 -12.25 6.71 22.91
C LYS A 427 -11.06 6.75 21.95
N LEU A 428 -9.87 6.36 22.41
CA LEU A 428 -8.68 6.32 21.58
C LEU A 428 -8.87 5.40 20.38
N ALA A 429 -9.36 4.17 20.58
CA ALA A 429 -9.65 3.24 19.49
C ALA A 429 -10.70 3.78 18.51
N LEU A 430 -11.77 4.43 19.01
CA LEU A 430 -12.79 5.06 18.17
C LEU A 430 -12.22 6.20 17.30
N PHE A 431 -11.43 7.10 17.89
CA PHE A 431 -10.85 8.22 17.15
C PHE A 431 -9.64 7.82 16.30
N SER A 432 -9.08 6.63 16.52
CA SER A 432 -7.98 6.08 15.73
C SER A 432 -8.43 5.38 14.45
N ILE A 433 -9.75 5.23 14.22
CA ILE A 433 -10.27 4.64 12.98
C ILE A 433 -9.61 5.22 11.72
N PRO A 434 -9.51 6.54 11.47
CA PRO A 434 -8.91 7.04 10.24
C PRO A 434 -7.38 6.89 10.15
N LEU A 435 -6.69 6.58 11.26
CA LEU A 435 -5.23 6.66 11.30
C LEU A 435 -4.52 5.58 10.46
N PRO A 436 -4.97 4.32 10.39
CA PRO A 436 -4.38 3.34 9.47
C PRO A 436 -4.43 3.78 8.01
N TRP A 437 -5.51 4.44 7.57
CA TRP A 437 -5.58 5.00 6.22
C TRP A 437 -4.50 6.07 6.00
N VAL A 438 -4.31 6.98 6.96
CA VAL A 438 -3.23 7.98 6.88
C VAL A 438 -1.86 7.31 6.80
N ALA A 439 -1.59 6.30 7.62
CA ALA A 439 -0.32 5.56 7.61
C ALA A 439 -0.09 4.83 6.28
N ILE A 440 -1.14 4.23 5.72
CA ILE A 440 -1.10 3.50 4.46
C ILE A 440 -0.85 4.45 3.27
N GLU A 441 -1.59 5.55 3.18
CA GLU A 441 -1.42 6.53 2.11
C GLU A 441 -0.02 7.17 2.14
N THR A 442 0.46 7.51 3.34
CA THR A 442 1.82 8.03 3.51
C THR A 442 2.89 6.98 3.19
N GLY A 443 2.67 5.71 3.54
CA GLY A 443 3.52 4.60 3.14
C GLY A 443 3.58 4.40 1.62
N TRP A 444 2.45 4.50 0.91
CA TRP A 444 2.41 4.46 -0.55
C TRP A 444 3.12 5.65 -1.19
N ILE A 445 2.97 6.86 -0.63
CA ILE A 445 3.74 8.03 -1.06
C ILE A 445 5.24 7.74 -0.91
N VAL A 446 5.69 7.24 0.24
CA VAL A 446 7.10 6.88 0.46
C VAL A 446 7.58 5.85 -0.56
N ALA A 447 6.79 4.82 -0.84
CA ALA A 447 7.16 3.75 -1.76
C ALA A 447 7.22 4.20 -3.22
N GLU A 448 6.22 4.97 -3.69
CA GLU A 448 6.01 5.30 -5.10
C GLU A 448 6.62 6.64 -5.49
N TYR A 449 6.46 7.68 -4.65
CA TYR A 449 7.17 8.94 -4.87
C TYR A 449 8.68 8.76 -4.66
N GLY A 450 9.08 7.87 -3.75
CA GLY A 450 10.49 7.51 -3.54
C GLY A 450 11.12 6.76 -4.71
N ARG A 451 10.34 6.32 -5.70
CA ARG A 451 10.85 5.75 -6.95
C ARG A 451 11.14 6.83 -8.00
N GLN A 452 10.61 8.04 -7.84
CA GLN A 452 10.88 9.14 -8.79
C GLN A 452 12.40 9.39 -8.91
N PRO A 453 12.89 9.67 -10.13
CA PRO A 453 12.16 10.03 -11.36
C PRO A 453 11.77 8.84 -12.26
N TRP A 454 11.78 7.61 -11.72
CA TRP A 454 11.57 6.39 -12.49
C TRP A 454 10.12 5.89 -12.44
N THR A 455 9.61 5.47 -13.59
CA THR A 455 8.44 4.57 -13.62
C THR A 455 8.89 3.14 -13.39
N ILE A 456 9.95 2.71 -14.09
CA ILE A 456 10.67 1.46 -13.83
C ILE A 456 12.10 1.82 -13.43
N SER A 457 12.50 1.41 -12.23
CA SER A 457 13.74 1.85 -11.59
C SER A 457 14.97 1.56 -12.45
N GLY A 458 15.73 2.62 -12.78
CA GLY A 458 16.94 2.54 -13.60
C GLY A 458 16.73 2.23 -15.10
N VAL A 459 15.48 2.00 -15.53
CA VAL A 459 15.16 1.56 -16.90
C VAL A 459 14.34 2.60 -17.65
N LEU A 460 13.19 3.01 -17.10
CA LEU A 460 12.23 3.89 -17.79
C LEU A 460 11.89 5.13 -16.95
N PRO A 461 12.37 6.33 -17.34
CA PRO A 461 12.00 7.58 -16.70
C PRO A 461 10.50 7.92 -16.83
N THR A 462 9.93 8.55 -15.81
CA THR A 462 8.50 8.92 -15.79
C THR A 462 8.12 9.90 -16.89
N HIS A 463 8.99 10.85 -17.23
CA HIS A 463 8.71 11.81 -18.30
C HIS A 463 8.64 11.19 -19.70
N LEU A 464 9.14 9.97 -19.90
CA LEU A 464 9.00 9.23 -21.16
C LEU A 464 7.82 8.25 -21.15
N SER A 465 7.26 7.95 -19.98
CA SER A 465 6.26 6.90 -19.81
C SER A 465 4.86 7.30 -20.26
N ALA A 466 4.56 8.59 -20.24
CA ALA A 466 3.21 9.13 -20.46
C ALA A 466 2.79 9.08 -21.94
N SER A 467 1.48 8.95 -22.16
CA SER A 467 0.84 9.07 -23.47
C SER A 467 1.00 10.48 -24.06
N THR A 468 0.94 10.58 -25.38
CA THR A 468 0.85 11.88 -26.07
C THR A 468 -0.62 12.29 -26.15
N LEU A 469 -1.08 13.07 -25.17
CA LEU A 469 -2.48 13.51 -25.02
C LEU A 469 -2.59 15.03 -25.06
N GLN A 470 -3.79 15.55 -25.36
CA GLN A 470 -4.06 16.97 -25.19
C GLN A 470 -4.25 17.28 -23.70
N VAL A 471 -3.70 18.41 -23.26
CA VAL A 471 -3.78 18.88 -21.87
C VAL A 471 -5.24 19.01 -21.40
N ASN A 472 -6.13 19.49 -22.27
CA ASN A 472 -7.55 19.67 -21.93
C ASN A 472 -8.28 18.34 -21.65
N ASP A 473 -7.93 17.26 -22.36
CA ASP A 473 -8.51 15.93 -22.13
C ASP A 473 -8.14 15.41 -20.74
N LEU A 474 -6.92 15.70 -20.29
CA LEU A 474 -6.44 15.35 -18.95
C LEU A 474 -7.15 16.16 -17.86
N TYR A 475 -7.33 17.47 -18.04
CA TYR A 475 -8.11 18.28 -17.09
C TYR A 475 -9.56 17.79 -17.01
N PHE A 476 -10.20 17.52 -18.14
CA PHE A 476 -11.57 17.03 -18.19
C PHE A 476 -11.71 15.69 -17.47
N SER A 477 -10.87 14.71 -17.80
CA SER A 477 -10.90 13.38 -17.19
C SER A 477 -10.49 13.40 -15.71
N LEU A 478 -9.53 14.24 -15.31
CA LEU A 478 -9.15 14.43 -13.91
C LEU A 478 -10.32 15.02 -13.10
N ALA A 479 -10.95 16.08 -13.59
CA ALA A 479 -12.12 16.67 -12.95
C ALA A 479 -13.28 15.67 -12.86
N GLY A 480 -13.50 14.89 -13.92
CA GLY A 480 -14.48 13.80 -13.97
C GLY A 480 -14.24 12.76 -12.89
N PHE A 481 -13.00 12.23 -12.78
CA PHE A 481 -12.66 11.25 -11.74
C PHE A 481 -12.77 11.83 -10.34
N MET A 482 -12.24 13.04 -10.10
CA MET A 482 -12.33 13.69 -8.79
C MET A 482 -13.78 13.93 -8.36
N GLY A 483 -14.63 14.43 -9.27
CA GLY A 483 -16.04 14.65 -9.00
C GLY A 483 -16.80 13.35 -8.72
N PHE A 484 -16.62 12.35 -9.59
CA PHE A 484 -17.29 11.05 -9.46
C PHE A 484 -16.86 10.30 -8.19
N TYR A 485 -15.56 10.23 -7.91
CA TYR A 485 -15.04 9.54 -6.72
C TYR A 485 -15.38 10.26 -5.43
N THR A 486 -15.40 11.59 -5.41
CA THR A 486 -15.87 12.34 -4.25
C THR A 486 -17.34 12.06 -3.97
N LEU A 487 -18.19 12.03 -5.00
CA LEU A 487 -19.60 11.68 -4.85
C LEU A 487 -19.76 10.27 -4.27
N LEU A 488 -19.05 9.30 -4.83
CA LEU A 488 -19.13 7.92 -4.35
C LEU A 488 -18.59 7.77 -2.92
N LEU A 489 -17.51 8.46 -2.56
CA LEU A 489 -16.97 8.47 -1.20
C LEU A 489 -17.99 9.06 -0.20
N VAL A 490 -18.71 10.12 -0.58
CA VAL A 490 -19.76 10.69 0.28
C VAL A 490 -20.90 9.68 0.50
N VAL A 491 -21.33 8.98 -0.56
CA VAL A 491 -22.37 7.94 -0.46
C VAL A 491 -21.90 6.78 0.40
N GLU A 492 -20.67 6.30 0.19
CA GLU A 492 -20.05 5.23 0.96
C GLU A 492 -19.99 5.59 2.45
N LEU A 493 -19.44 6.76 2.79
CA LEU A 493 -19.29 7.19 4.17
C LEU A 493 -20.65 7.35 4.83
N TYR A 494 -21.65 7.90 4.12
CA TYR A 494 -23.02 7.97 4.62
C TYR A 494 -23.56 6.58 4.98
N LEU A 495 -23.41 5.60 4.09
CA LEU A 495 -23.87 4.22 4.34
C LEU A 495 -23.09 3.56 5.48
N MET A 496 -21.76 3.70 5.52
CA MET A 496 -20.92 3.18 6.59
C MET A 496 -21.31 3.75 7.94
N PHE A 497 -21.44 5.08 8.06
CA PHE A 497 -21.88 5.72 9.30
C PHE A 497 -23.32 5.33 9.67
N LYS A 498 -24.23 5.25 8.69
CA LYS A 498 -25.61 4.83 8.93
C LYS A 498 -25.67 3.43 9.55
N TYR A 499 -25.06 2.44 8.90
CA TYR A 499 -25.12 1.06 9.35
C TYR A 499 -24.24 0.80 10.59
N ALA A 500 -23.10 1.47 10.74
CA ALA A 500 -22.30 1.43 11.97
C ALA A 500 -22.98 2.12 13.15
N ARG A 501 -23.89 3.09 12.95
CA ARG A 501 -24.67 3.69 14.05
C ARG A 501 -25.88 2.84 14.45
N LEU A 502 -26.53 2.20 13.48
CA LEU A 502 -27.62 1.25 13.71
C LEU A 502 -27.13 -0.04 14.37
N GLY A 503 -25.91 -0.47 14.03
CA GLY A 503 -25.32 -1.70 14.54
C GLY A 503 -26.06 -2.96 14.10
N PRO A 504 -25.99 -4.04 14.90
CA PRO A 504 -26.57 -5.33 14.53
C PRO A 504 -28.10 -5.30 14.40
N SER A 505 -28.79 -4.26 14.92
CA SER A 505 -30.22 -4.01 14.63
C SER A 505 -30.54 -3.78 13.15
N SER A 506 -29.54 -3.53 12.31
CA SER A 506 -29.75 -3.49 10.85
C SER A 506 -30.01 -4.87 10.23
N LEU A 507 -29.87 -5.95 11.00
CA LEU A 507 -30.12 -7.32 10.55
C LEU A 507 -31.59 -7.75 10.71
N HIS A 508 -32.40 -6.99 11.44
CA HIS A 508 -33.83 -7.27 11.66
C HIS A 508 -34.07 -8.66 12.29
N THR A 509 -33.31 -8.98 13.34
CA THR A 509 -33.35 -10.31 14.00
C THR A 509 -34.30 -10.38 15.21
N GLY A 510 -34.76 -9.23 15.72
CA GLY A 510 -35.51 -9.08 16.97
C GLY A 510 -34.64 -9.11 18.25
N LYS A 511 -33.32 -9.19 18.13
CA LYS A 511 -32.40 -9.48 19.26
C LYS A 511 -31.63 -8.26 19.77
N TYR A 512 -31.53 -7.19 18.98
CA TYR A 512 -30.56 -6.11 19.21
C TYR A 512 -31.21 -4.81 19.70
N HIS A 513 -30.39 -3.88 20.17
CA HIS A 513 -30.79 -2.68 20.93
C HIS A 513 -32.00 -1.92 20.39
N PHE A 514 -32.06 -1.65 19.08
CA PHE A 514 -33.16 -0.88 18.47
C PHE A 514 -34.38 -1.73 18.08
N GLU A 515 -34.33 -3.04 18.27
CA GLU A 515 -35.42 -3.98 17.95
C GLU A 515 -36.21 -4.41 19.20
N GLN A 516 -35.75 -4.05 20.41
CA GLN A 516 -36.39 -4.41 21.68
C GLN A 516 -36.92 -3.16 22.41
N PRO A 517 -38.05 -2.57 21.95
CA PRO A 517 -38.69 -1.47 22.66
C PRO A 517 -39.27 -2.00 23.99
N GLY A 518 -38.58 -1.76 25.11
CA GLY A 518 -39.07 -2.14 26.45
C GLY A 518 -38.00 -2.57 27.46
N LYS A 519 -36.80 -2.98 27.03
CA LYS A 519 -35.66 -3.25 27.94
C LYS A 519 -34.85 -2.01 28.33
N GLN A 520 -35.27 -0.83 27.87
CA GLN A 520 -34.57 0.45 28.08
C GLN A 520 -34.74 1.06 29.49
N ILE A 521 -35.51 0.44 30.40
CA ILE A 521 -35.72 0.95 31.76
C ILE A 521 -34.98 0.04 32.77
N SER A 522 -33.70 0.30 33.04
CA SER A 522 -33.02 -0.14 34.29
C SER A 522 -31.56 0.33 34.44
N SER A 523 -31.05 1.29 33.67
CA SER A 523 -29.65 1.72 33.79
C SER A 523 -29.38 2.92 34.71
N ASP A 524 -30.38 3.45 35.41
CA ASP A 524 -30.19 4.56 36.38
C ASP A 524 -29.97 4.09 37.83
N SER A 525 -29.43 2.88 38.01
CA SER A 525 -28.98 2.41 39.33
C SER A 525 -27.46 2.22 39.34
N PRO A 526 -26.69 3.08 40.05
CA PRO A 526 -25.25 2.89 40.21
C PRO A 526 -25.01 1.75 41.20
N GLY A 527 -25.02 0.50 40.73
CA GLY A 527 -24.84 -0.64 41.66
C GLY A 527 -24.48 -2.02 41.09
N SER A 528 -24.73 -2.36 39.82
CA SER A 528 -24.73 -3.78 39.41
C SER A 528 -23.69 -4.22 38.37
N LEU A 529 -22.56 -3.52 38.24
CA LEU A 529 -21.41 -3.99 37.42
C LEU A 529 -20.58 -5.12 38.09
N GLY A 530 -21.10 -5.76 39.13
CA GLY A 530 -20.38 -6.70 40.00
C GLY A 530 -20.56 -8.20 39.73
N SER A 531 -21.52 -8.66 38.92
CA SER A 531 -21.91 -10.09 38.93
C SER A 531 -21.78 -10.88 37.63
N LEU A 532 -20.99 -10.45 36.64
CA LEU A 532 -20.62 -11.32 35.50
C LEU A 532 -19.43 -12.21 35.85
N GLY A 533 -19.64 -13.06 36.86
CA GLY A 533 -18.67 -13.96 37.46
C GLY A 533 -19.13 -15.42 37.47
N SER A 534 -19.65 -15.94 36.36
CA SER A 534 -19.73 -17.40 36.14
C SER A 534 -19.93 -17.71 34.66
N LEU A 535 -18.82 -17.81 33.92
CA LEU A 535 -18.79 -18.64 32.72
C LEU A 535 -18.62 -20.08 33.22
N GLY A 536 -19.73 -20.77 33.42
CA GLY A 536 -19.73 -22.21 33.64
C GLY A 536 -19.31 -22.92 32.35
N SER A 537 -18.34 -23.83 32.48
CA SER A 537 -18.14 -24.98 31.60
C SER A 537 -19.21 -26.05 31.93
N PRO A 538 -19.51 -27.05 31.08
CA PRO A 538 -19.17 -27.25 29.66
C PRO A 538 -20.18 -26.64 28.67
#